data_AF-A0A7D5HR74-F1
#
_entry.id   AF-A0A7D5HR74-F1
#
_cell.length_a   1.000
_cell.length_b   1.000
_cell.length_c   1.000
_cell.angle_alpha   90.00
_cell.angle_beta   90.00
_cell.angle_gamma   90.00
#
_symmetry.space_group_name_H-M   'P 1'
#
loop_
_entity.id
_entity.type
_entity.pdbx_description
1 polymer ?
#
loop_
_entity_poly.entity_id
_entity_poly.type
_entity_poly.pdbx_seq_one_letter_code
_entity_poly.pdbx_strand_id
1 'polypeptide(L)'
;MKRGVAVVIALALGLAVWHERVALAAFPGILSAYSAKEYCSCRYVMGLTASYCQGYVKQYLPLNALEDDPVRALVSARGLGQAATAQWTGARQGCRLVR
;
A
#
# COMPACT_ATOMS: atom_id res chain seq x y z
N MET A 1 34.11 -25.37 8.27
CA MET A 1 34.07 -24.04 7.63
C MET A 1 32.67 -23.65 7.14
N LYS A 2 32.06 -24.37 6.18
CA LYS A 2 30.73 -24.02 5.63
C LYS A 2 29.61 -23.85 6.67
N ARG A 3 29.57 -24.74 7.68
CA ARG A 3 28.59 -24.66 8.78
C ARG A 3 28.75 -23.43 9.66
N GLY A 4 29.99 -23.02 9.94
CA GLY A 4 30.28 -21.80 10.72
C GLY A 4 29.85 -20.54 9.98
N VAL A 5 30.11 -20.46 8.68
CA VAL A 5 29.67 -19.33 7.84
C VAL A 5 28.14 -19.25 7.79
N ALA A 6 27.45 -20.38 7.62
CA ALA A 6 25.99 -20.39 7.63
C ALA A 6 25.39 -19.90 8.95
N VAL A 7 25.99 -20.29 10.09
CA VAL A 7 25.56 -19.80 11.42
C VAL A 7 25.74 -18.29 11.54
N VAL A 8 26.89 -17.76 11.09
CA VAL A 8 27.15 -16.31 11.12
C VAL A 8 26.15 -15.55 10.25
N ILE A 9 25.85 -16.04 9.05
CA ILE A 9 24.85 -15.43 8.16
C ILE A 9 23.46 -15.45 8.81
N ALA A 10 23.05 -16.58 9.39
CA ALA A 10 21.76 -16.70 10.06
C ALA A 10 21.65 -15.72 11.25
N LEU A 11 22.71 -15.56 12.05
CA LEU A 11 22.74 -14.59 13.15
C LEU A 11 22.67 -13.15 12.64
N ALA A 12 23.42 -12.81 11.59
CA ALA A 12 23.37 -11.48 10.98
C ALA A 12 21.98 -11.15 10.44
N LEU A 13 21.32 -12.10 9.75
CA LEU A 13 19.95 -11.94 9.26
C LEU A 13 18.95 -11.81 10.41
N GLY A 14 19.08 -12.62 11.47
CA GLY A 14 18.23 -12.53 12.65
C GLY A 14 18.34 -11.16 13.34
N LEU A 15 19.55 -10.65 13.51
CA LEU A 15 19.80 -9.32 14.05
C LEU A 15 19.23 -8.21 13.16
N ALA A 16 19.39 -8.32 11.84
CA ALA A 16 18.83 -7.36 10.89
C ALA A 16 17.30 -7.34 10.92
N VAL A 17 16.66 -8.52 10.93
CA VAL A 17 15.19 -8.64 11.05
C VAL A 17 14.70 -8.06 12.38
N TRP A 18 15.41 -8.30 13.47
CA TRP A 18 15.06 -7.72 14.77
C TRP A 18 15.19 -6.20 14.79
N HIS A 19 16.27 -5.67 14.22
CA HIS A 19 16.49 -4.22 14.10
C HIS A 19 15.36 -3.56 13.29
N GLU A 20 15.01 -4.15 12.14
CA GLU A 20 14.01 -3.62 11.21
C GLU A 20 12.58 -4.09 11.46
N ARG A 21 12.31 -4.76 12.59
CA ARG A 21 11.01 -5.39 12.88
C ARG A 21 9.81 -4.46 12.72
N VAL A 22 9.96 -3.18 13.07
CA VAL A 22 8.89 -2.18 12.97
C VAL A 22 8.63 -1.83 11.51
N ALA A 23 9.69 -1.60 10.72
CA ALA A 23 9.56 -1.30 9.29
C ALA A 23 8.98 -2.51 8.53
N LEU A 24 9.46 -3.72 8.84
CA LEU A 24 8.95 -4.96 8.27
C LEU A 24 7.47 -5.20 8.61
N ALA A 25 7.04 -4.85 9.82
CA ALA A 25 5.63 -4.93 10.21
C ALA A 25 4.75 -3.87 9.53
N ALA A 26 5.28 -2.67 9.27
CA ALA A 26 4.54 -1.57 8.63
C ALA A 26 4.41 -1.73 7.11
N PHE A 27 5.43 -2.29 6.45
CA PHE A 27 5.54 -2.35 4.98
C PHE A 27 4.33 -2.96 4.26
N PRO A 28 3.75 -4.11 4.69
CA PRO A 28 2.64 -4.74 3.97
C PRO A 28 1.42 -3.83 3.80
N GLY A 29 1.13 -2.97 4.79
CA GLY A 29 0.01 -2.04 4.73
C GLY A 29 0.23 -0.84 3.82
N ILE A 30 1.50 -0.48 3.55
CA ILE A 30 1.84 0.71 2.76
C ILE A 30 1.32 0.58 1.33
N LEU A 31 1.46 -0.59 0.71
CA LEU A 31 1.06 -0.79 -0.69
C LEU A 31 -0.45 -0.54 -0.88
N SER A 32 -1.29 -1.19 -0.07
CA SER A 32 -2.75 -0.99 -0.14
C SER A 32 -3.15 0.43 0.24
N ALA A 33 -2.55 1.00 1.30
CA ALA A 33 -2.88 2.34 1.76
C ALA A 33 -2.52 3.42 0.73
N TYR A 34 -1.32 3.33 0.15
CA TYR A 34 -0.87 4.20 -0.94
C TYR A 34 -1.82 4.09 -2.13
N SER A 35 -2.03 2.88 -2.64
CA SER A 35 -2.83 2.69 -3.86
C SER A 35 -4.27 3.14 -3.69
N ALA A 36 -4.92 2.86 -2.55
CA ALA A 36 -6.27 3.35 -2.28
C ALA A 36 -6.32 4.89 -2.21
N LYS A 37 -5.41 5.50 -1.44
CA LYS A 37 -5.43 6.94 -1.19
C LYS A 37 -5.06 7.75 -2.43
N GLU A 38 -3.99 7.39 -3.12
CA GLU A 38 -3.54 8.12 -4.31
C GLU A 38 -4.49 7.93 -5.49
N TYR A 39 -5.11 6.76 -5.63
CA TYR A 39 -6.14 6.55 -6.64
C TYR A 39 -7.36 7.42 -6.35
N CYS A 40 -7.84 7.42 -5.09
CA CYS A 40 -8.94 8.27 -4.65
C CYS A 40 -8.65 9.74 -4.95
N SER A 41 -7.45 10.24 -4.59
CA SER A 41 -7.06 11.62 -4.87
C SER A 41 -7.03 11.92 -6.36
N CYS A 42 -6.41 11.05 -7.17
CA CYS A 42 -6.40 11.17 -8.62
C CYS A 42 -7.83 11.24 -9.21
N ARG A 43 -8.73 10.38 -8.73
CA ARG A 43 -10.08 10.21 -9.28
C ARG A 43 -11.05 11.31 -8.85
N TYR A 44 -11.04 11.67 -7.57
CA TYR A 44 -12.08 12.49 -6.92
C TYR A 44 -11.60 13.88 -6.49
N VAL A 45 -10.30 14.07 -6.24
CA VAL A 45 -9.74 15.40 -5.96
C VAL A 45 -9.31 16.05 -7.26
N MET A 46 -8.58 15.32 -8.11
CA MET A 46 -8.07 15.83 -9.38
C MET A 46 -9.04 15.66 -10.55
N GLY A 47 -10.08 14.83 -10.39
CA GLY A 47 -11.11 14.62 -11.42
C GLY A 47 -10.62 13.87 -12.67
N LEU A 48 -9.53 13.11 -12.57
CA LEU A 48 -8.97 12.36 -13.69
C LEU A 48 -9.76 11.07 -13.96
N THR A 49 -9.57 10.48 -15.14
CA THR A 49 -10.28 9.26 -15.53
C THR A 49 -9.82 8.06 -14.73
N ALA A 50 -10.72 7.10 -14.53
CA ALA A 50 -10.42 5.85 -13.82
C ALA A 50 -9.23 5.10 -14.44
N SER A 51 -9.14 5.04 -15.77
CA SER A 51 -8.04 4.37 -16.49
C SER A 51 -6.70 5.05 -16.27
N TYR A 52 -6.67 6.39 -16.27
CA TYR A 52 -5.45 7.13 -15.95
C TYR A 52 -5.02 6.86 -14.52
N CYS A 53 -5.95 6.92 -13.56
CA CYS A 53 -5.64 6.69 -12.15
C CYS A 53 -5.17 5.26 -11.86
N GLN A 54 -5.66 4.26 -12.60
CA GLN A 54 -5.15 2.88 -12.50
C GLN A 54 -3.68 2.79 -12.92
N GLY A 55 -3.30 3.49 -14.00
CA GLY A 55 -1.90 3.60 -14.42
C GLY A 55 -1.05 4.38 -13.42
N TYR A 56 -1.58 5.48 -12.88
CA TYR A 56 -0.88 6.37 -11.95
C TYR A 56 -0.44 5.65 -10.66
N VAL A 57 -1.31 4.83 -10.07
CA VAL A 57 -0.98 4.13 -8.81
C VAL A 57 -0.26 2.81 -9.00
N LYS A 58 0.07 2.42 -10.24
CA LYS A 58 0.73 1.15 -10.52
C LYS A 58 2.12 1.14 -9.91
N GLN A 59 2.39 0.14 -9.09
CA GLN A 59 3.68 -0.10 -8.44
C GLN A 59 4.36 -1.34 -9.03
N TYR A 60 5.65 -1.51 -8.70
CA TYR A 60 6.38 -2.74 -9.05
C TYR A 60 5.76 -3.97 -8.37
N LEU A 61 5.29 -3.81 -7.13
CA LEU A 61 4.56 -4.85 -6.42
C LEU A 61 3.11 -4.91 -6.91
N PRO A 62 2.59 -6.11 -7.24
CA PRO A 62 1.22 -6.24 -7.74
C PRO A 62 0.20 -6.05 -6.62
N LEU A 63 -0.90 -5.39 -6.95
CA LEU A 63 -2.12 -5.43 -6.15
C LEU A 63 -2.91 -6.70 -6.48
N ASN A 64 -3.55 -7.28 -5.47
CA ASN A 64 -4.52 -8.35 -5.64
C ASN A 64 -5.87 -7.80 -6.12
N ALA A 65 -6.25 -6.60 -5.67
CA ALA A 65 -7.48 -5.93 -6.09
C ALA A 65 -7.34 -4.41 -5.96
N LEU A 66 -8.01 -3.68 -6.86
CA LEU A 66 -8.21 -2.23 -6.79
C LEU A 66 -9.63 -1.95 -7.29
N GLU A 67 -10.49 -1.49 -6.39
CA GLU A 67 -11.93 -1.34 -6.59
C GLU A 67 -12.32 0.12 -6.37
N ASP A 68 -12.99 0.71 -7.36
CA ASP A 68 -13.50 2.08 -7.33
C ASP A 68 -15.03 2.06 -7.21
N ASP A 69 -15.58 2.74 -6.21
CA ASP A 69 -17.02 2.95 -6.00
C ASP A 69 -17.37 4.43 -6.19
N PRO A 70 -17.80 4.83 -7.40
CA PRO A 70 -18.15 6.22 -7.71
C PRO A 70 -19.36 6.75 -6.97
N VAL A 71 -20.27 5.87 -6.53
CA VAL A 71 -21.49 6.30 -5.82
C VAL A 71 -21.14 6.79 -4.42
N ARG A 72 -20.17 6.13 -3.77
CA ARG A 72 -19.70 6.50 -2.42
C ARG A 72 -18.40 7.29 -2.40
N ALA A 73 -17.82 7.56 -3.57
CA ALA A 73 -16.49 8.14 -3.74
C ALA A 73 -15.43 7.44 -2.88
N LEU A 74 -15.45 6.10 -2.94
CA LEU A 74 -14.71 5.22 -2.05
C LEU A 74 -13.87 4.24 -2.88
N VAL A 75 -12.62 4.06 -2.48
CA VAL A 75 -11.64 3.24 -3.20
C VAL A 75 -11.04 2.24 -2.23
N SER A 76 -11.05 0.97 -2.62
CA SER A 76 -10.44 -0.12 -1.83
C SER A 76 -9.30 -0.77 -2.61
N ALA A 77 -8.18 -1.00 -1.93
CA ALA A 77 -7.03 -1.71 -2.51
C ALA A 77 -6.60 -2.86 -1.60
N ARG A 78 -6.16 -3.96 -2.21
CA ARG A 78 -5.63 -5.14 -1.52
C ARG A 78 -4.29 -5.54 -2.11
N GLY A 79 -3.31 -5.80 -1.25
CA GLY A 79 -1.96 -6.18 -1.64
C GLY A 79 -1.17 -6.71 -0.43
N LEU A 80 -0.25 -7.66 -0.64
CA LEU A 80 0.59 -8.23 0.43
C LEU A 80 -0.21 -8.76 1.65
N GLY A 81 -1.42 -9.26 1.42
CA GLY A 81 -2.30 -9.78 2.48
C GLY A 81 -2.97 -8.70 3.35
N GLN A 82 -2.81 -7.42 3.00
CA GLN A 82 -3.47 -6.29 3.67
C GLN A 82 -4.49 -5.63 2.74
N ALA A 83 -5.44 -4.93 3.36
CA ALA A 83 -6.47 -4.16 2.68
C ALA A 83 -6.48 -2.74 3.26
N ALA A 84 -6.73 -1.75 2.42
CA ALA A 84 -6.96 -0.38 2.86
C ALA A 84 -8.06 0.25 2.01
N THR A 85 -8.75 1.22 2.60
CA THR A 85 -9.85 1.93 1.96
C THR A 85 -9.68 3.43 2.16
N ALA A 86 -9.81 4.18 1.07
CA ALA A 86 -9.83 5.63 1.09
C ALA A 86 -11.20 6.15 0.65
N GLN A 87 -11.67 7.22 1.27
CA GLN A 87 -12.91 7.89 0.88
C GLN A 87 -12.67 9.39 0.68
N TRP A 88 -13.25 9.95 -0.38
CA TRP A 88 -13.29 11.38 -0.57
C TRP A 88 -14.29 12.01 0.40
N THR A 89 -13.80 12.97 1.19
CA THR A 89 -14.57 13.59 2.28
C THR A 89 -15.00 15.02 1.99
N GLY A 90 -14.67 15.53 0.80
CA GLY A 90 -14.99 16.89 0.34
C GLY A 90 -13.76 17.66 -0.11
N ALA A 91 -13.97 18.82 -0.71
CA ALA A 91 -12.91 19.61 -1.36
C ALA A 91 -11.82 20.10 -0.38
N ARG A 92 -12.14 20.33 0.89
CA ARG A 92 -11.18 20.83 1.88
C ARG A 92 -10.27 19.73 2.43
N GLN A 93 -10.82 18.54 2.66
CA GLN A 93 -10.10 17.43 3.29
C GLN A 93 -9.53 16.43 2.27
N GLY A 94 -10.11 16.39 1.07
CA GLY A 94 -9.75 15.44 0.02
C GLY A 94 -10.03 13.99 0.41
N CYS A 95 -9.16 13.09 -0.04
CA CYS A 95 -9.25 11.67 0.27
C CYS A 95 -8.54 11.30 1.57
N ARG A 96 -9.23 10.55 2.42
CA ARG A 96 -8.70 10.04 3.71
C ARG A 96 -8.78 8.53 3.75
N LEU A 97 -7.78 7.90 4.39
CA LEU A 97 -7.89 6.50 4.76
C LEU A 97 -8.95 6.36 5.86
N VAL A 98 -9.85 5.40 5.67
CA VAL A 98 -10.97 5.11 6.57
C VAL A 98 -10.94 3.67 7.10
N ARG A 99 -10.14 2.80 6.47
CA ARG A 99 -9.84 1.44 6.92
C ARG A 99 -8.47 1.02 6.43
#